data_AF-A0A523F7H4-F1
#
_entry.id   AF-A0A523F7H4-F1
#
_cell.length_a   1.000
_cell.length_b   1.000
_cell.length_c   1.000
_cell.angle_alpha   90.00
_cell.angle_beta   90.00
_cell.angle_gamma   90.00
#
_symmetry.space_group_name_H-M   'P 1'
#
loop_
_entity.id
_entity.type
_entity.pdbx_description
1 polymer ?
#
loop_
_entity_poly.entity_id
_entity_poly.type
_entity_poly.pdbx_seq_one_letter_code
_entity_poly.pdbx_strand_id
1 'polypeptide(L)'
;MNEIKLYRADDPAGQQGFRTILTGPAHPHYADYFPIPGMGLGYNDQKVIEAHELIAAIAEDGPLYPDFRAGWKTCQVIDAVLLSAEERRWVRVEEV
;
A
#
# COMPACT_ATOMS: atom_id res chain seq x y z
N MET A 1 -6.66 1.98 -10.66
CA MET A 1 -6.11 2.92 -9.66
C MET A 1 -7.32 3.74 -9.22
N ASN A 2 -7.67 3.79 -7.94
CA ASN A 2 -8.86 4.50 -7.36
C ASN A 2 -10.16 3.70 -7.20
N GLU A 3 -10.09 2.38 -7.36
CA GLU A 3 -11.15 1.47 -6.93
C GLU A 3 -10.53 0.17 -6.43
N ILE A 4 -11.19 -0.44 -5.46
CA ILE A 4 -10.84 -1.76 -4.93
C ILE A 4 -11.94 -2.73 -5.38
N LYS A 5 -11.54 -3.81 -6.04
CA LYS A 5 -12.45 -4.93 -6.32
C LYS A 5 -12.33 -5.92 -5.16
N LEU A 6 -13.32 -5.89 -4.26
CA LEU A 6 -13.36 -6.74 -3.09
C LEU A 6 -14.17 -8.01 -3.39
N TYR A 7 -13.55 -9.17 -3.22
CA TYR A 7 -14.25 -10.46 -3.16
C TYR A 7 -14.15 -11.03 -1.75
N ARG A 8 -15.26 -11.54 -1.23
CA ARG A 8 -15.36 -12.15 0.09
C ARG A 8 -15.94 -13.55 -0.04
N ALA A 9 -15.11 -14.55 0.23
CA ALA A 9 -15.51 -15.96 0.14
C ALA A 9 -16.54 -16.34 1.21
N ASP A 10 -16.60 -15.59 2.32
CA ASP A 10 -17.52 -15.73 3.43
C ASP A 10 -18.90 -15.08 3.19
N ASP A 11 -19.13 -14.44 2.04
CA ASP A 11 -20.45 -13.91 1.69
C ASP A 11 -21.49 -15.05 1.53
N PRO A 12 -22.78 -14.78 1.82
CA PRO A 12 -23.85 -15.77 1.64
C PRO A 12 -23.87 -16.37 0.23
N ALA A 13 -24.22 -17.66 0.13
CA ALA A 13 -24.40 -18.34 -1.14
C ALA A 13 -25.41 -17.58 -2.02
N GLY A 14 -25.00 -17.25 -3.26
CA GLY A 14 -25.78 -16.42 -4.19
C GLY A 14 -25.49 -14.91 -4.13
N GLN A 15 -24.71 -14.44 -3.15
CA GLN A 15 -24.24 -13.04 -3.05
C GLN A 15 -22.71 -12.91 -3.24
N GLN A 16 -22.01 -14.03 -3.38
CA GLN A 16 -20.59 -14.06 -3.70
C GLN A 16 -20.33 -13.40 -5.06
N GLY A 17 -19.43 -12.43 -5.08
CA GLY A 17 -19.07 -11.68 -6.27
C GLY A 17 -18.16 -10.50 -5.93
N PHE A 18 -17.58 -9.88 -6.97
CA PHE A 18 -16.76 -8.69 -6.76
C PHE A 18 -17.66 -7.47 -6.47
N ARG A 19 -17.39 -6.81 -5.36
CA ARG A 19 -17.90 -5.48 -5.05
C ARG A 19 -16.87 -4.43 -5.43
N THR A 20 -17.31 -3.37 -6.08
CA THR A 20 -16.45 -2.23 -6.38
C THR A 20 -16.55 -1.21 -5.25
N ILE A 21 -15.44 -0.93 -4.60
CA ILE A 21 -15.32 0.13 -3.59
C ILE A 21 -14.54 1.26 -4.24
N LEU A 22 -15.20 2.41 -4.41
CA LEU A 22 -14.54 3.61 -4.91
C LEU A 22 -13.69 4.22 -3.79
N THR A 23 -12.42 4.53 -4.07
CA THR A 23 -11.64 5.35 -3.15
C THR A 23 -12.20 6.77 -3.15
N GLY A 24 -12.10 7.47 -2.04
CA GLY A 24 -12.78 8.76 -1.85
C GLY A 24 -12.69 9.27 -0.42
N PRO A 25 -13.43 10.32 -0.04
CA PRO A 25 -13.26 11.05 1.22
C PRO A 25 -13.26 10.22 2.51
N ALA A 26 -13.85 9.01 2.49
CA ALA A 26 -13.83 8.09 3.62
C ALA A 26 -12.47 7.39 3.83
N HIS A 27 -11.51 7.55 2.91
CA HIS A 27 -10.16 7.01 2.99
C HIS A 27 -9.18 8.12 3.41
N PRO A 28 -8.10 7.79 4.15
CA PRO A 28 -7.13 8.77 4.61
C PRO A 28 -6.63 9.69 3.49
N HIS A 29 -6.47 10.98 3.80
CA HIS A 29 -6.03 12.06 2.91
C HIS A 29 -6.92 12.37 1.68
N TYR A 30 -7.82 11.49 1.25
CA TYR A 30 -8.62 11.75 0.05
C TYR A 30 -9.54 12.97 0.19
N ALA A 31 -10.08 13.21 1.39
CA ALA A 31 -10.96 14.35 1.66
C ALA A 31 -10.26 15.71 1.47
N ASP A 32 -8.92 15.74 1.59
CA ASP A 32 -8.11 16.96 1.44
C ASP A 32 -7.95 17.36 -0.05
N TYR A 33 -8.23 16.45 -0.99
CA TYR A 33 -8.11 16.68 -2.43
C TYR A 33 -9.46 16.78 -3.12
N PHE A 34 -10.33 15.78 -2.93
CA PHE A 34 -11.58 15.67 -3.67
C PHE A 34 -12.74 15.29 -2.74
N PRO A 35 -13.88 16.01 -2.79
CA PRO A 35 -15.03 15.69 -1.96
C PRO A 35 -15.92 14.56 -2.53
N ILE A 36 -15.53 13.92 -3.64
CA ILE A 36 -16.37 12.96 -4.37
C ILE A 36 -15.64 11.61 -4.53
N PRO A 37 -16.28 10.47 -4.22
CA PRO A 37 -15.72 9.14 -4.46
C PRO A 37 -15.49 8.83 -5.94
N GLY A 38 -14.48 8.02 -6.24
CA GLY A 38 -14.13 7.58 -7.59
C GLY A 38 -13.26 8.58 -8.35
N MET A 39 -13.10 9.80 -7.83
CA MET A 39 -12.06 10.71 -8.31
C MET A 39 -10.72 10.31 -7.74
N GLY A 40 -9.79 10.07 -8.66
CA GLY A 40 -8.52 9.47 -8.33
C GLY A 40 -7.44 10.43 -7.92
N LEU A 41 -6.56 9.99 -7.00
CA LEU A 41 -5.30 10.66 -6.78
C LEU A 41 -4.33 10.30 -7.91
N GLY A 42 -3.62 11.31 -8.40
CA GLY A 42 -2.50 11.14 -9.31
C GLY A 42 -1.24 10.69 -8.58
N TYR A 43 -0.22 10.32 -9.36
CA TYR A 43 1.10 9.93 -8.82
C TYR A 43 1.73 11.04 -7.96
N ASN A 44 1.61 12.30 -8.39
CA ASN A 44 2.19 13.43 -7.65
C ASN A 44 1.46 13.71 -6.34
N ASP A 45 0.15 13.45 -6.28
CA ASP A 45 -0.64 13.63 -5.05
C ASP A 45 -0.14 12.68 -3.96
N GLN A 46 0.24 11.45 -4.33
CA GLN A 46 0.84 10.50 -3.39
C GLN A 46 2.15 11.02 -2.79
N LYS A 47 2.99 11.70 -3.59
CA LYS A 47 4.23 12.32 -3.08
C LYS A 47 3.95 13.49 -2.12
N VAL A 48 2.90 14.26 -2.37
CA VAL A 48 2.48 15.34 -1.46
C VAL A 48 2.02 14.76 -0.12
N ILE A 49 1.22 13.69 -0.15
CA ILE A 49 0.80 12.97 1.07
C ILE A 49 2.01 12.42 1.82
N GLU A 50 2.95 11.74 1.14
CA GLU A 50 4.16 11.21 1.79
C GLU A 50 5.00 12.32 2.45
N ALA A 51 5.13 13.48 1.81
CA ALA A 51 5.83 14.62 2.38
C ALA A 51 5.11 15.18 3.62
N HIS A 52 3.76 15.27 3.57
CA HIS A 52 2.95 15.66 4.72
C HIS A 52 3.17 14.72 5.90
N GLU A 53 3.04 13.41 5.70
CA GLU A 53 3.21 12.40 6.74
C GLU A 53 4.60 12.46 7.39
N LEU A 54 5.65 12.63 6.58
CA LEU A 54 7.02 12.80 7.08
C LEU A 54 7.15 14.04 7.96
N ILE A 55 6.65 15.20 7.50
CA ILE A 55 6.77 16.46 8.23
C ILE A 55 5.95 16.40 9.53
N ALA A 56 4.73 15.88 9.47
CA ALA A 56 3.86 15.73 10.64
C ALA A 56 4.48 14.82 11.69
N ALA A 57 4.99 13.64 11.28
CA ALA A 57 5.64 12.72 12.20
C ALA A 57 6.88 13.34 12.88
N ILE A 58 7.69 14.12 12.15
CA ILE A 58 8.84 14.83 12.73
C ILE A 58 8.38 15.91 13.72
N ALA A 59 7.36 16.69 13.35
CA ALA A 59 6.87 17.80 14.18
C ALA A 59 6.21 17.32 15.48
N GLU A 60 5.56 16.15 15.44
CA GLU A 60 4.79 15.59 16.56
C GLU A 60 5.55 14.51 17.34
N ASP A 61 6.80 14.21 16.99
CA ASP A 61 7.56 13.06 17.50
C ASP A 61 6.77 11.74 17.37
N GLY A 62 6.05 11.62 16.26
CA GLY A 62 5.14 10.53 15.95
C GLY A 62 5.81 9.37 15.21
N PRO A 63 5.18 8.18 15.20
CA PRO A 63 5.66 7.05 14.42
C PRO A 63 5.53 7.34 12.92
N LEU A 64 6.55 6.99 12.14
CA LEU A 64 6.53 7.07 10.69
C LEU A 64 6.64 5.67 10.06
N TYR A 65 5.88 5.43 9.00
CA TYR A 65 5.98 4.22 8.20
C TYR A 65 5.88 4.53 6.70
N PRO A 66 6.66 3.86 5.83
CA PRO A 66 7.72 2.91 6.16
C PRO A 66 8.96 3.62 6.73
N ASP A 67 9.57 3.01 7.75
CA ASP A 67 10.87 3.43 8.27
C ASP A 67 12.02 2.67 7.59
N PHE A 68 13.25 2.91 8.02
CA PHE A 68 14.42 2.19 7.50
C PHE A 68 14.38 0.69 7.76
N ARG A 69 13.73 0.22 8.83
CA ARG A 69 13.61 -1.22 9.12
C ARG A 69 12.66 -1.89 8.14
N ALA A 70 11.54 -1.24 7.80
CA ALA A 70 10.62 -1.68 6.76
C ALA A 70 11.30 -1.67 5.38
N GLY A 71 12.08 -0.62 5.09
CA GLY A 71 12.90 -0.53 3.88
C GLY A 71 13.90 -1.67 3.76
N TRP A 72 14.67 -1.95 4.82
CA TRP A 72 15.64 -3.05 4.85
C TRP A 72 14.99 -4.41 4.62
N LYS A 73 13.85 -4.71 5.28
CA LYS A 73 13.11 -5.95 5.04
C LYS A 73 12.65 -6.09 3.60
N THR A 74 12.29 -4.99 2.95
CA THR A 74 11.92 -4.98 1.52
C THR A 74 13.14 -5.32 0.66
N CYS A 75 14.31 -4.75 0.97
CA CYS A 75 15.56 -5.09 0.29
C CYS A 75 15.90 -6.58 0.44
N GLN A 76 15.75 -7.19 1.61
CA GLN A 76 16.01 -8.63 1.79
C GLN A 76 15.12 -9.50 0.88
N VAL A 77 13.86 -9.13 0.68
CA VAL A 77 12.98 -9.85 -0.26
C VAL A 77 13.49 -9.70 -1.69
N ILE A 78 13.93 -8.50 -2.08
CA ILE A 78 14.53 -8.25 -3.40
C ILE A 78 15.79 -9.09 -3.60
N ASP A 79 16.66 -9.14 -2.60
CA ASP A 79 17.90 -9.93 -2.64
C ASP A 79 17.61 -11.43 -2.75
N ALA A 80 16.62 -11.95 -2.01
CA ALA A 80 16.19 -13.34 -2.12
C ALA A 80 15.61 -13.67 -3.50
N VAL A 81 14.88 -12.74 -4.12
CA VAL A 81 14.37 -12.89 -5.50
C VAL A 81 15.52 -12.95 -6.51
N LEU A 82 16.53 -12.11 -6.36
CA LEU A 82 17.71 -12.11 -7.22
C LEU A 82 18.49 -13.42 -7.09
N LEU A 83 18.74 -13.88 -5.86
CA LEU A 83 19.43 -15.16 -5.61
C LEU A 83 18.64 -16.37 -6.13
N SER A 84 17.32 -16.36 -5.95
CA SER A 84 16.41 -17.40 -6.48
C SER A 84 16.49 -17.50 -8.01
N ALA A 85 16.54 -16.36 -8.70
CA ALA A 85 16.65 -16.31 -10.15
C ALA A 85 18.00 -16.88 -10.64
N GLU A 86 19.10 -16.57 -9.93
CA GLU A 86 20.43 -17.08 -10.24
C GLU A 86 20.54 -18.59 -10.01
N GLU A 87 20.09 -19.09 -8.86
CA GLU A 87 20.23 -20.50 -8.47
C GLU A 87 19.11 -21.40 -9.02
N ARG A 88 18.06 -20.81 -9.59
CA ARG A 88 16.88 -21.49 -10.14
C ARG A 88 16.19 -22.41 -9.13
N ARG A 89 16.17 -21.99 -7.86
CA ARG A 89 15.50 -22.69 -6.76
C ARG A 89 14.77 -21.70 -5.87
N TRP A 90 13.88 -22.23 -5.04
CA TRP A 90 13.33 -21.46 -3.93
C TRP A 90 14.44 -21.08 -2.94
N VAL A 91 14.44 -19.82 -2.54
CA VAL A 91 15.33 -19.21 -1.54
C VAL A 91 14.45 -18.62 -0.44
N ARG A 92 14.74 -18.95 0.82
CA ARG A 92 14.09 -18.31 1.96
C ARG A 92 14.74 -16.96 2.22
N VAL A 93 13.96 -15.98 2.65
CA VAL A 93 14.45 -14.61 2.89
C VAL A 93 15.53 -14.57 3.97
N GLU A 94 15.53 -15.52 4.92
CA GLU A 94 16.57 -15.61 5.97
C GLU A 94 17.93 -16.14 5.45
N GLU A 95 18.02 -16.55 4.18
CA GLU A 95 19.27 -16.94 3.54
C GLU A 95 20.09 -15.75 3.02
N VAL A 96 19.51 -14.53 3.02
CA VAL A 96 20.16 -13.27 2.57
C VAL A 96 20.30 -12.22 3.65
#